data_AF-A0A2G1VLH6-F1
#
_entry.id   AF-A0A2G1VLH6-F1
#
_cell.length_a   1.000
_cell.length_b   1.000
_cell.length_c   1.000
_cell.angle_alpha   90.00
_cell.angle_beta   90.00
_cell.angle_gamma   90.00
#
_symmetry.space_group_name_H-M   'P 1'
#
loop_
_entity.id
_entity.type
_entity.pdbx_description
1 polymer ?
#
loop_
_entity_poly.entity_id
_entity_poly.type
_entity_poly.pdbx_seq_one_letter_code
_entity_poly.pdbx_strand_id
1 'polypeptide(L)'
;MVDLEKYYGELNAFKLIEIIESLKDYKPEVIEFCKKRVSEMNLPRETLKDYATTITKKRFHEYFTKGKYLSNSPIITDSFFLNQKEVKNCFNKTKSEYIQTLNRMTQNLPDG
;
A
#
# COMPACT_ATOMS: atom_id res chain seq x y z
N MET A 1 3.39 26.74 -11.13
CA MET A 1 3.17 26.02 -9.85
C MET A 1 1.90 25.20 -10.02
N VAL A 2 1.92 23.90 -9.69
CA VAL A 2 0.70 23.08 -9.77
C VAL A 2 -0.25 23.51 -8.66
N ASP A 3 -1.53 23.69 -8.98
CA ASP A 3 -2.56 24.00 -8.00
C ASP A 3 -2.93 22.73 -7.23
N LEU A 4 -2.23 22.48 -6.11
CA LEU A 4 -2.40 21.26 -5.32
C LEU A 4 -3.80 21.13 -4.72
N GLU A 5 -4.45 22.26 -4.38
CA GLU A 5 -5.80 22.26 -3.82
C GLU A 5 -6.80 21.71 -4.84
N LYS A 6 -6.70 22.16 -6.09
CA LYS A 6 -7.57 21.69 -7.18
C LYS A 6 -7.49 20.17 -7.42
N TYR A 7 -6.31 19.57 -7.26
CA TYR A 7 -6.10 18.15 -7.57
C TYR A 7 -6.23 17.21 -6.37
N TYR A 8 -5.92 17.71 -5.16
CA TYR A 8 -5.79 16.87 -3.98
C TYR A 8 -6.65 17.35 -2.79
N GLY A 9 -7.21 18.57 -2.83
CA GLY A 9 -7.90 19.20 -1.70
C GLY A 9 -9.19 18.49 -1.27
N GLU A 10 -9.92 17.91 -2.22
CA GLU A 10 -11.18 17.19 -1.99
C GLU A 10 -11.01 15.67 -1.81
N LEU A 11 -9.77 15.17 -1.82
CA LEU A 11 -9.53 13.75 -1.63
C LEU A 11 -9.87 13.32 -0.20
N ASN A 12 -10.50 12.15 -0.10
CA ASN A 12 -10.75 11.54 1.20
C ASN A 12 -9.44 11.05 1.86
N ALA A 13 -9.52 10.78 3.16
CA ALA A 13 -8.40 10.32 3.97
C ALA A 13 -7.66 9.11 3.36
N PHE A 14 -8.40 8.11 2.88
CA PHE A 14 -7.80 6.91 2.30
C PHE A 14 -6.95 7.24 1.08
N LYS A 15 -7.43 8.10 0.19
CA LYS A 15 -6.70 8.53 -1.02
C LYS A 15 -5.50 9.39 -0.70
N LEU A 16 -5.61 10.29 0.27
CA LEU A 16 -4.46 11.07 0.73
C LEU A 16 -3.38 10.16 1.32
N ILE A 17 -3.76 9.15 2.11
CA ILE A 17 -2.82 8.17 2.68
C ILE A 17 -2.22 7.27 1.60
N GLU A 18 -2.98 6.87 0.58
CA GLU A 18 -2.46 6.13 -0.59
C GLU A 18 -1.34 6.91 -1.28
N ILE A 19 -1.49 8.24 -1.43
CA ILE A 19 -0.45 9.12 -1.97
C ILE A 19 0.77 9.19 -1.04
N ILE A 20 0.55 9.39 0.27
CA ILE A 20 1.64 9.47 1.26
C ILE A 20 2.48 8.18 1.31
N GLU A 21 1.84 7.02 1.18
CA GLU A 21 2.50 5.70 1.17
C GLU A 21 3.22 5.40 -0.17
N SER A 22 2.97 6.19 -1.21
CA SER A 22 3.56 6.10 -2.56
C SER A 22 4.70 7.11 -2.76
N LEU A 23 5.66 7.14 -1.81
CA LEU A 23 6.76 8.13 -1.77
C LEU A 23 7.59 8.25 -3.06
N LYS A 24 7.68 7.20 -3.87
CA LYS A 24 8.45 7.18 -5.13
C LYS A 24 7.65 7.67 -6.34
N ASP A 25 6.33 7.73 -6.22
CA ASP A 25 5.44 8.02 -7.35
C ASP A 25 5.02 9.50 -7.41
N TYR A 26 5.22 10.23 -6.31
CA TYR A 26 4.81 11.63 -6.18
C TYR A 26 5.96 12.54 -5.79
N LYS A 27 5.88 13.81 -6.21
CA LYS A 27 6.83 14.84 -5.80
C LYS A 27 6.72 15.10 -4.29
N PRO A 28 7.83 15.48 -3.61
CA PRO A 28 7.82 15.80 -2.19
C PRO A 28 6.76 16.86 -1.80
N GLU A 29 6.55 17.88 -2.64
CA GLU A 29 5.54 18.93 -2.44
C GLU A 29 4.10 18.38 -2.35
N VAL A 30 3.78 17.35 -3.14
CA VAL A 30 2.47 16.68 -3.10
C VAL A 30 2.32 15.84 -1.83
N ILE A 31 3.39 15.14 -1.44
CA ILE A 31 3.41 14.33 -0.21
C ILE A 31 3.20 15.23 1.01
N GLU A 32 3.91 16.35 1.11
CA GLU A 32 3.76 17.30 2.22
C GLU A 32 2.38 17.95 2.26
N PHE A 33 1.81 18.29 1.10
CA PHE A 33 0.43 18.76 1.02
C PHE A 33 -0.56 17.71 1.56
N CYS A 34 -0.43 16.45 1.12
CA CYS A 34 -1.32 15.38 1.58
C CYS A 34 -1.18 15.12 3.08
N LYS A 35 0.05 15.14 3.62
CA LYS A 35 0.29 15.03 5.08
C LYS A 35 -0.42 16.13 5.86
N LYS A 36 -0.33 17.38 5.38
CA LYS A 36 -1.03 18.51 6.00
C LYS A 36 -2.55 18.28 6.03
N ARG A 37 -3.15 17.89 4.90
CA ARG A 37 -4.59 17.60 4.80
C ARG A 37 -5.03 16.46 5.73
N VAL A 38 -4.25 15.37 5.79
CA VAL A 38 -4.53 14.26 6.72
C VAL A 38 -4.43 14.71 8.18
N SER A 39 -3.48 15.56 8.51
CA SER A 39 -3.36 16.13 9.85
C SER A 39 -4.57 17.00 10.22
N GLU A 40 -5.09 17.80 9.28
CA GLU A 40 -6.28 18.64 9.48
C GLU A 40 -7.56 17.82 9.72
N MET A 41 -7.62 16.59 9.20
CA MET A 41 -8.74 15.66 9.42
C MET A 41 -8.79 15.08 10.84
N ASN A 42 -7.73 15.23 11.65
CA ASN A 42 -7.67 14.78 13.05
C ASN A 42 -8.11 13.32 13.26
N LEU A 43 -7.72 12.42 12.36
CA LEU A 43 -8.09 11.01 12.45
C LEU A 43 -7.34 10.28 13.57
N PRO A 44 -7.97 9.29 14.23
CA PRO A 44 -7.28 8.43 15.18
C PRO A 44 -6.07 7.74 14.54
N ARG A 45 -4.99 7.58 15.31
CA ARG A 45 -3.78 6.88 14.86
C ARG A 45 -4.07 5.48 14.33
N GLU A 46 -4.99 4.76 14.96
CA GLU A 46 -5.41 3.42 14.53
C GLU A 46 -6.06 3.45 13.14
N THR A 47 -6.91 4.44 12.84
CA THR A 47 -7.51 4.62 11.51
C THR A 47 -6.44 4.87 10.44
N LEU A 48 -5.42 5.69 10.74
CA LEU A 48 -4.31 5.93 9.82
C LEU A 48 -3.54 4.62 9.53
N LYS A 49 -3.28 3.83 10.56
CA LYS A 49 -2.63 2.52 10.44
C LYS A 49 -3.47 1.50 9.68
N ASP A 50 -4.78 1.47 9.86
CA ASP A 50 -5.67 0.56 9.15
C ASP A 50 -5.67 0.85 7.64
N TYR A 51 -5.74 2.13 7.27
CA TYR A 51 -5.62 2.56 5.87
C TYR A 51 -4.25 2.20 5.30
N ALA A 52 -3.16 2.55 5.99
CA ALA A 52 -1.80 2.21 5.55
C ALA A 52 -1.58 0.69 5.44
N THR A 53 -2.14 -0.10 6.36
CA THR A 53 -2.12 -1.57 6.31
C THR A 53 -2.81 -2.09 5.06
N THR A 54 -3.99 -1.54 4.75
CA THR A 54 -4.76 -1.93 3.56
C THR A 54 -3.99 -1.62 2.27
N ILE A 55 -3.41 -0.42 2.18
CA ILE A 55 -2.59 0.02 1.03
C ILE A 55 -1.33 -0.87 0.89
N THR A 56 -0.63 -1.11 2.00
CA THR A 56 0.57 -1.97 2.03
C THR A 56 0.26 -3.40 1.57
N LYS A 57 -0.84 -3.98 2.05
CA LYS A 57 -1.29 -5.31 1.61
C LYS A 57 -1.61 -5.34 0.12
N LYS A 58 -2.32 -4.34 -0.40
CA LYS A 58 -2.62 -4.21 -1.84
C LYS A 58 -1.33 -4.17 -2.66
N ARG A 59 -0.34 -3.36 -2.25
CA ARG A 59 0.98 -3.28 -2.91
C ARG A 59 1.70 -4.63 -2.95
N PHE A 60 1.69 -5.37 -1.83
CA PHE A 60 2.28 -6.71 -1.79
C PHE A 60 1.50 -7.72 -2.63
N HIS A 61 0.18 -7.64 -2.64
CA HIS A 61 -0.65 -8.50 -3.48
C HIS A 61 -0.33 -8.29 -4.96
N GLU A 62 -0.22 -7.04 -5.41
CA GLU A 62 0.21 -6.72 -6.77
C GLU A 62 1.62 -7.20 -7.08
N TYR A 63 2.55 -7.12 -6.11
CA TYR A 63 3.90 -7.65 -6.28
C TYR A 63 3.91 -9.16 -6.53
N PHE A 64 3.07 -9.92 -5.82
CA PHE A 64 2.95 -11.36 -6.02
C PHE A 64 2.20 -11.72 -7.32
N THR A 65 1.07 -11.07 -7.59
CA THR A 65 0.23 -11.41 -8.75
C THR A 65 0.84 -10.99 -10.08
N LYS A 66 1.57 -9.86 -10.13
CA LYS A 66 2.24 -9.41 -11.36
C LYS A 66 3.56 -10.14 -11.66
N GLY A 67 3.88 -11.22 -10.93
CA GLY A 67 5.12 -11.97 -11.11
C GLY A 67 6.40 -11.18 -10.79
N LYS A 68 6.29 -10.00 -10.15
CA LYS A 68 7.45 -9.21 -9.73
C LYS A 68 8.31 -9.96 -8.72
N TYR A 69 7.68 -10.81 -7.91
CA TYR A 69 8.37 -11.70 -6.98
C TYR A 69 9.30 -12.74 -7.66
N LEU A 70 9.05 -13.06 -8.93
CA LEU A 70 9.89 -13.99 -9.71
C LEU A 70 11.02 -13.29 -10.46
N SER A 71 10.95 -11.96 -10.62
CA SER A 71 11.84 -11.19 -11.48
C SER A 71 12.89 -10.37 -10.71
N ASN A 72 13.18 -10.72 -9.45
CA ASN A 72 14.09 -9.98 -8.56
C ASN A 72 13.82 -8.46 -8.49
N SER A 73 12.59 -8.04 -8.81
CA SER A 73 12.20 -6.64 -8.71
C SER A 73 12.24 -6.21 -7.23
N PRO A 74 12.78 -5.04 -6.90
CA PRO A 74 12.84 -4.59 -5.52
C PRO A 74 11.42 -4.39 -4.98
N ILE A 75 11.15 -4.98 -3.83
CA ILE A 75 9.90 -4.77 -3.11
C ILE A 75 9.98 -3.47 -2.32
N ILE A 76 8.97 -2.62 -2.48
CA ILE A 76 8.87 -1.39 -1.69
C ILE A 76 8.31 -1.77 -0.32
N THR A 77 9.15 -1.64 0.71
CA THR A 77 8.80 -1.90 2.12
C THR A 77 8.67 -0.63 2.94
N ASP A 78 8.84 0.53 2.31
CA ASP A 78 8.68 1.80 3.00
C ASP A 78 7.20 2.03 3.31
N SER A 79 6.96 2.58 4.50
CA SER A 79 5.65 3.03 4.95
C SER A 79 5.82 4.22 5.87
N PHE A 80 4.91 5.19 5.77
CA PHE A 80 4.95 6.39 6.61
C PHE A 80 4.24 6.13 7.95
N PHE A 81 3.13 5.38 7.92
CA PHE A 81 2.31 5.16 9.11
C PHE A 81 2.58 3.82 9.82
N LEU A 82 3.28 2.88 9.17
CA LEU A 82 3.61 1.58 9.73
C LEU A 82 5.09 1.48 10.09
N ASN A 83 5.38 0.81 11.21
CA ASN A 83 6.74 0.42 11.53
C ASN A 83 7.18 -0.84 10.74
N GLN A 84 8.48 -1.13 10.77
CA GLN A 84 9.04 -2.29 10.03
C GLN A 84 8.40 -3.64 10.42
N LYS A 85 8.02 -3.83 11.69
CA LYS A 85 7.36 -5.08 12.14
C LYS A 85 5.95 -5.20 11.55
N GLU A 86 5.20 -4.10 11.51
CA GLU A 86 3.87 -4.03 10.90
C GLU A 86 3.93 -4.28 9.39
N VAL A 87 4.89 -3.67 8.69
CA VAL A 87 5.13 -3.92 7.26
C VAL A 87 5.49 -5.39 7.01
N LYS A 88 6.42 -5.95 7.80
CA LYS A 88 6.82 -7.37 7.68
C LYS A 88 5.64 -8.31 7.91
N ASN A 89 4.77 -7.98 8.87
CA ASN A 89 3.55 -8.74 9.12
C ASN A 89 2.60 -8.69 7.92
N CYS A 90 2.41 -7.52 7.29
CA CYS A 90 1.63 -7.39 6.06
C CYS A 90 2.21 -8.27 4.94
N PHE A 91 3.53 -8.23 4.74
CA PHE A 91 4.20 -9.04 3.72
C PHE A 91 3.96 -10.54 3.93
N ASN A 92 4.21 -11.03 5.15
CA ASN A 92 4.05 -12.46 5.47
C ASN A 92 2.61 -12.93 5.30
N LYS A 93 1.63 -12.13 5.75
CA LYS A 93 0.20 -12.45 5.59
C LYS A 93 -0.18 -12.54 4.12
N THR A 94 0.14 -11.50 3.34
CA THR A 94 -0.20 -11.48 1.91
C THR A 94 0.52 -12.56 1.12
N LYS A 95 1.77 -12.88 1.46
CA LYS A 95 2.50 -14.03 0.88
C LYS A 95 1.78 -15.35 1.16
N SER A 96 1.38 -15.57 2.41
CA SER A 96 0.66 -16.79 2.81
C SER A 96 -0.68 -16.90 2.08
N GLU A 97 -1.44 -15.82 1.99
CA GLU A 97 -2.70 -15.75 1.25
C GLU A 97 -2.48 -16.12 -0.23
N TYR A 98 -1.46 -15.53 -0.87
CA TYR A 98 -1.12 -15.83 -2.25
C TYR A 98 -0.73 -17.30 -2.48
N ILE A 99 0.10 -17.89 -1.62
CA ILE A 99 0.48 -19.32 -1.71
C ILE A 99 -0.75 -20.22 -1.55
N GLN A 100 -1.65 -19.90 -0.62
CA GLN A 100 -2.89 -20.66 -0.46
C GLN A 100 -3.77 -20.58 -1.70
N THR A 101 -3.88 -19.41 -2.33
CA THR A 101 -4.60 -19.24 -3.60
C THR A 101 -3.97 -20.08 -4.72
N LEU A 102 -2.64 -20.05 -4.86
CA LEU A 102 -1.94 -20.87 -5.85
C LEU A 102 -2.17 -22.37 -5.63
N ASN A 103 -2.03 -22.85 -4.39
CA ASN A 103 -2.24 -24.26 -4.06
C ASN A 103 -3.66 -24.73 -4.37
N ARG A 104 -4.67 -23.88 -4.13
CA ARG A 104 -6.07 -24.19 -4.51
C ARG A 104 -6.27 -24.22 -6.01
N MET A 105 -5.57 -23.37 -6.77
CA MET A 105 -5.64 -23.37 -8.23
C MET A 105 -4.95 -24.61 -8.80
N THR A 106 -3.82 -25.04 -8.24
CA THR A 106 -3.08 -26.22 -8.72
C THR A 106 -3.73 -27.54 -8.31
N GLN A 107 -4.38 -27.63 -7.15
CA GLN A 107 -5.11 -28.83 -6.72
C GLN A 107 -6.41 -29.08 -7.50
N ASN A 108 -6.95 -28.07 -8.19
CA ASN A 108 -8.14 -28.19 -9.03
C ASN A 108 -7.81 -28.41 -10.51
N LEU A 109 -6.53 -28.60 -10.86
CA LEU A 109 -6.16 -29.05 -12.20
C LEU A 109 -6.45 -30.56 -12.27
N PRO A 110 -7.29 -31.04 -13.21
CA PRO A 110 -7.44 -32.47 -13.41
C PRO A 110 -6.07 -33.05 -13.76
N ASP A 111 -5.72 -34.17 -13.12
CA ASP A 111 -4.53 -34.95 -13.46
C ASP A 111 -4.62 -35.27 -14.97
N GLY A 112 -3.67 -34.72 -15.74
CA GLY A 112 -3.54 -34.98 -17.17
C GLY A 112 -2.99 -36.36 -17.46
#